data_AF-A0A495ZGR7-F1
#
_entry.id   AF-A0A495ZGR7-F1
#
_cell.length_a   1.000
_cell.length_b   1.000
_cell.length_c   1.000
_cell.angle_alpha   90.00
_cell.angle_beta   90.00
_cell.angle_gamma   90.00
#
_symmetry.space_group_name_H-M   'P 1'
#
loop_
_entity.id
_entity.type
_entity.pdbx_description
1 polymer ?
#
loop_
_entity_poly.entity_id
_entity_poly.type
_entity_poly.pdbx_seq_one_letter_code
_entity_poly.pdbx_strand_id
1 'polypeptide(L)'
;MREENLQAPDSLQTPHICEGGNLDCGSGLLLLIRKSMEKVPDGEVLEIRSTEISVKEDLPAWCRMTENPYLGWRPSAEHNKYFVQRGEAEQDADAAYEQARDYRWQTRIHWDGGLQAKVFCRNHSWAVGQPASFDVRDAAPSAVEYVLGALGACLAMGFQIRASQQKIEIDELEISLSGQIDNIFVFLGTEQEGHSGFKEVRGTIYVASDADDEVLERLWEETLAASPVTNTLARDVDINVDLRVI
;
A
#
# COMPACT_ATOMS: atom_id res chain seq x y z
N MET A 1 3.91 -33.54 5.55
CA MET A 1 4.36 -32.84 4.33
C MET A 1 4.01 -31.38 4.53
N ARG A 2 4.91 -30.42 4.27
CA ARG A 2 4.55 -29.00 4.44
C ARG A 2 3.51 -28.63 3.37
N GLU A 3 2.41 -28.00 3.77
CA GLU A 3 1.27 -27.69 2.89
C GLU A 3 1.67 -26.79 1.71
N GLU A 4 2.74 -25.98 1.85
CA GLU A 4 3.38 -25.22 0.78
C GLU A 4 3.79 -26.09 -0.44
N ASN A 5 3.96 -27.41 -0.27
CA ASN A 5 4.35 -28.32 -1.34
C ASN A 5 3.16 -29.10 -1.94
N LEU A 6 1.94 -28.81 -1.49
CA LEU A 6 0.73 -29.48 -1.99
C LEU A 6 0.42 -29.01 -3.43
N GLN A 7 0.45 -29.94 -4.37
CA GLN A 7 0.04 -29.68 -5.76
C GLN A 7 -1.46 -29.90 -5.91
N ALA A 8 -2.14 -28.94 -6.52
CA ALA A 8 -3.59 -29.01 -6.70
C ALA A 8 -3.95 -29.97 -7.86
N PRO A 9 -4.93 -30.89 -7.71
CA PRO A 9 -5.28 -31.89 -8.73
C PRO A 9 -5.88 -31.28 -10.00
N ASP A 10 -5.34 -31.63 -11.18
CA ASP A 10 -5.64 -30.99 -12.49
C ASP A 10 -7.12 -30.88 -12.86
N SER A 11 -7.98 -31.73 -12.28
CA SER A 11 -9.43 -31.76 -12.51
C SER A 11 -10.23 -30.66 -11.79
N LEU A 12 -9.59 -29.79 -11.01
CA LEU A 12 -10.26 -28.70 -10.30
C LEU A 12 -10.93 -27.70 -11.25
N GLN A 13 -12.20 -27.39 -10.98
CA GLN A 13 -12.93 -26.32 -11.65
C GLN A 13 -12.82 -25.03 -10.81
N THR A 14 -12.51 -23.92 -11.48
CA THR A 14 -12.30 -22.62 -10.84
C THR A 14 -13.17 -21.52 -11.46
N PRO A 15 -14.47 -21.49 -11.13
CA PRO A 15 -15.37 -20.48 -11.65
C PRO A 15 -15.10 -19.07 -11.08
N HIS A 16 -14.42 -18.98 -9.93
CA HIS A 16 -14.14 -17.72 -9.24
C HIS A 16 -12.64 -17.43 -9.23
N ILE A 17 -12.29 -16.19 -9.55
CA ILE A 17 -10.89 -15.74 -9.63
C ILE A 17 -10.70 -14.51 -8.73
N CYS A 18 -9.61 -14.51 -7.98
CA CYS A 18 -9.06 -13.37 -7.25
C CYS A 18 -7.71 -13.00 -7.88
N GLU A 19 -7.66 -11.87 -8.58
CA GLU A 19 -6.40 -11.33 -9.13
C GLU A 19 -5.65 -10.60 -8.01
N GLY A 20 -4.68 -11.29 -7.41
CA GLY A 20 -3.88 -10.78 -6.30
C GLY A 20 -2.68 -9.94 -6.74
N GLY A 21 -2.24 -10.11 -7.99
CA GLY A 21 -1.04 -9.44 -8.50
C GLY A 21 0.19 -9.76 -7.63
N ASN A 22 0.95 -8.74 -7.29
CA ASN A 22 2.14 -8.83 -6.44
C ASN A 22 1.88 -8.50 -4.97
N LEU A 23 0.63 -8.45 -4.51
CA LEU A 23 0.33 -8.21 -3.10
C LEU A 23 0.68 -9.43 -2.25
N ASP A 24 1.36 -9.20 -1.13
CA ASP A 24 1.53 -10.21 -0.09
C ASP A 24 0.30 -10.31 0.83
N CYS A 25 0.25 -11.38 1.63
CA CYS A 25 -0.86 -11.63 2.56
C CYS A 25 -1.04 -10.54 3.64
N GLY A 26 0.03 -9.88 4.08
CA GLY A 26 0.01 -8.80 5.07
C GLY A 26 -0.30 -7.41 4.50
N SER A 27 -0.09 -7.20 3.21
CA SER A 27 -0.19 -5.90 2.53
C SER A 27 -1.47 -5.72 1.70
N GLY A 28 -2.45 -6.63 1.86
CA GLY A 28 -3.80 -6.45 1.33
C GLY A 28 -4.36 -7.63 0.54
N LEU A 29 -3.55 -8.62 0.16
CA LEU A 29 -4.05 -9.79 -0.58
C LEU A 29 -5.15 -10.52 0.19
N LEU A 30 -5.01 -10.68 1.51
CA LEU A 30 -6.04 -11.33 2.33
C LEU A 30 -7.37 -10.56 2.35
N LEU A 31 -7.34 -9.23 2.21
CA LEU A 31 -8.56 -8.43 2.07
C LEU A 31 -9.23 -8.69 0.73
N LEU A 32 -8.46 -8.77 -0.36
CA LEU A 32 -9.00 -9.13 -1.69
C LEU A 32 -9.58 -10.54 -1.70
N ILE A 33 -8.88 -11.51 -1.09
CA ILE A 33 -9.33 -12.90 -0.98
C ILE A 33 -10.65 -12.96 -0.22
N ARG A 34 -10.76 -12.30 0.94
CA ARG A 34 -12.02 -12.25 1.70
C ARG A 34 -13.16 -11.68 0.86
N LYS A 35 -12.92 -10.58 0.14
CA LYS A 35 -13.93 -9.93 -0.71
C LYS A 35 -14.41 -10.83 -1.83
N SER A 36 -13.47 -11.54 -2.46
CA SER A 36 -13.79 -12.50 -3.49
C SER A 36 -14.55 -13.70 -2.91
N MET A 37 -14.14 -14.19 -1.74
CA MET A 37 -14.72 -15.36 -1.07
C MET A 37 -16.19 -15.17 -0.72
N GLU A 38 -16.63 -13.96 -0.34
CA GLU A 38 -18.05 -13.62 -0.11
C GLU A 38 -18.97 -14.03 -1.28
N LYS A 39 -18.45 -13.99 -2.51
CA LYS A 39 -19.20 -14.29 -3.74
C LYS A 39 -19.11 -15.75 -4.18
N VAL A 40 -18.24 -16.53 -3.57
CA VAL A 40 -18.04 -17.96 -3.88
C VAL A 40 -19.12 -18.76 -3.12
N PRO A 41 -19.87 -19.68 -3.73
CA PRO A 41 -20.76 -20.58 -2.97
C PRO A 41 -20.00 -21.55 -2.07
N ASP A 42 -20.62 -22.01 -0.98
CA ASP A 42 -20.00 -22.98 -0.07
C ASP A 42 -19.59 -24.26 -0.82
N GLY A 43 -18.37 -24.75 -0.56
CA GLY A 43 -17.81 -25.90 -1.26
C GLY A 43 -17.26 -25.62 -2.67
N GLU A 44 -17.48 -24.44 -3.26
CA GLU A 44 -16.82 -24.04 -4.50
C GLU A 44 -15.40 -23.51 -4.25
N VAL A 45 -14.62 -23.40 -5.32
CA VAL A 45 -13.18 -23.09 -5.27
C VAL A 45 -12.89 -21.70 -5.83
N LEU A 46 -12.13 -20.93 -5.06
CA LEU A 46 -11.51 -19.68 -5.47
C LEU A 46 -10.09 -19.93 -6.00
N GLU A 47 -9.81 -19.51 -7.23
CA GLU A 47 -8.46 -19.42 -7.78
C GLU A 47 -7.86 -18.06 -7.44
N ILE A 48 -6.76 -18.07 -6.69
CA ILE A 48 -5.99 -16.88 -6.37
C ILE A 48 -4.76 -16.86 -7.26
N ARG A 49 -4.60 -15.80 -8.05
CA ARG A 49 -3.46 -15.60 -8.93
C ARG A 49 -2.53 -14.58 -8.34
N SER A 50 -1.29 -14.95 -8.09
CA SER A 50 -0.31 -14.04 -7.52
C SER A 50 1.09 -14.31 -8.04
N THR A 51 1.82 -13.23 -8.31
CA THR A 51 3.25 -13.25 -8.61
C THR A 51 4.09 -13.21 -7.33
N GLU A 52 3.47 -12.91 -6.19
CA GLU A 52 4.15 -12.81 -4.90
C GLU A 52 4.47 -14.21 -4.35
N ILE A 53 5.75 -14.41 -4.04
CA ILE A 53 6.29 -15.72 -3.68
C ILE A 53 5.93 -16.12 -2.25
N SER A 54 5.82 -15.15 -1.34
CA SER A 54 5.50 -15.39 0.07
C SER A 54 4.10 -15.95 0.29
N VAL A 55 3.17 -15.72 -0.66
CA VAL A 55 1.80 -16.26 -0.62
C VAL A 55 1.79 -17.78 -0.44
N LYS A 56 2.77 -18.48 -1.03
CA LYS A 56 2.91 -19.94 -0.91
C LYS A 56 3.12 -20.41 0.53
N GLU A 57 3.80 -19.62 1.35
CA GLU A 57 4.11 -19.92 2.74
C GLU A 57 2.98 -19.46 3.68
N ASP A 58 2.41 -18.28 3.43
CA ASP A 58 1.45 -17.63 4.32
C ASP A 58 -0.01 -18.08 4.10
N LEU A 59 -0.42 -18.29 2.85
CA LEU A 59 -1.81 -18.59 2.52
C LEU A 59 -2.33 -19.88 3.18
N PRO A 60 -1.58 -21.00 3.25
CA PRO A 60 -2.04 -22.20 3.94
C PRO A 60 -2.33 -21.95 5.42
N ALA A 61 -1.54 -21.10 6.09
CA ALA A 61 -1.78 -20.76 7.49
C ALA A 61 -3.09 -19.98 7.68
N TRP A 62 -3.35 -19.02 6.81
CA TRP A 62 -4.61 -18.28 6.79
C TRP A 62 -5.81 -19.19 6.51
N CYS A 63 -5.70 -20.09 5.53
CA CYS A 63 -6.72 -21.09 5.21
C CYS A 63 -7.11 -21.93 6.43
N ARG A 64 -6.14 -22.44 7.19
CA ARG A 64 -6.41 -23.18 8.44
C ARG A 64 -7.09 -22.32 9.50
N MET A 65 -6.67 -21.07 9.68
CA MET A 65 -7.26 -20.17 10.67
C MET A 65 -8.70 -19.75 10.34
N THR A 66 -9.05 -19.77 9.06
CA THR A 66 -10.37 -19.35 8.55
C THR A 66 -11.26 -20.51 8.13
N GLU A 67 -10.82 -21.74 8.40
CA GLU A 67 -11.52 -22.98 8.05
C GLU A 67 -11.87 -23.11 6.55
N ASN A 68 -11.06 -22.49 5.69
CA ASN A 68 -11.12 -22.66 4.24
C ASN A 68 -10.13 -23.73 3.78
N PRO A 69 -10.57 -24.89 3.24
CA PRO A 69 -9.65 -25.91 2.79
C PRO A 69 -8.69 -25.42 1.69
N TYR A 70 -7.39 -25.49 1.97
CA TYR A 70 -6.36 -25.23 0.97
C TYR A 70 -6.15 -26.48 0.10
N LEU A 71 -6.44 -26.37 -1.19
CA LEU A 71 -6.41 -27.50 -2.14
C LEU A 71 -5.06 -27.64 -2.84
N GLY A 72 -4.12 -26.73 -2.59
CA GLY A 72 -2.78 -26.72 -3.16
C GLY A 72 -2.54 -25.52 -4.08
N TRP A 73 -1.43 -25.58 -4.81
CA TRP A 73 -1.06 -24.59 -5.81
C TRP A 73 -0.56 -25.24 -7.10
N ARG A 74 -0.43 -24.42 -8.15
CA ARG A 74 0.23 -24.76 -9.41
C ARG A 74 1.07 -23.58 -9.90
N PRO A 75 2.28 -23.84 -10.41
CA PRO A 75 3.01 -22.82 -11.16
C PRO A 75 2.34 -22.56 -12.51
N SER A 76 2.47 -21.35 -13.01
CA SER A 76 2.26 -21.03 -14.43
C SER A 76 3.42 -20.17 -14.92
N ALA A 77 3.47 -19.88 -16.22
CA ALA A 77 4.54 -19.06 -16.79
C ALA A 77 4.57 -17.63 -16.23
N GLU A 78 3.40 -17.09 -15.87
CA GLU A 78 3.24 -15.68 -15.48
C GLU A 78 3.05 -15.48 -13.97
N HIS A 79 2.41 -16.43 -13.29
CA HIS A 79 2.06 -16.32 -11.87
C HIS A 79 1.84 -17.69 -11.23
N ASN A 80 1.86 -17.75 -9.90
CA ASN A 80 1.40 -18.93 -9.17
C ASN A 80 -0.13 -18.88 -9.00
N LYS A 81 -0.75 -20.05 -9.10
CA LYS A 81 -2.19 -20.25 -8.88
C LYS A 81 -2.39 -21.02 -7.60
N TYR A 82 -3.16 -20.47 -6.68
CA TYR A 82 -3.50 -21.09 -5.41
C TYR A 82 -5.00 -21.39 -5.37
N PHE A 83 -5.37 -22.54 -4.82
CA PHE A 83 -6.75 -23.03 -4.86
C PHE A 83 -7.27 -23.17 -3.44
N VAL A 84 -8.31 -22.42 -3.12
CA VAL A 84 -8.93 -22.41 -1.79
C VAL A 84 -10.40 -22.73 -1.95
N GLN A 85 -10.87 -23.78 -1.28
CA GLN A 85 -12.29 -24.10 -1.20
C GLN A 85 -12.94 -23.21 -0.14
N ARG A 86 -14.15 -22.70 -0.42
CA ARG A 86 -14.94 -22.00 0.59
C ARG A 86 -15.43 -22.99 1.64
N GLY A 87 -15.02 -22.76 2.89
CA GLY A 87 -15.51 -23.50 4.05
C GLY A 87 -16.93 -23.08 4.46
N GLU A 88 -17.58 -23.92 5.27
CA GLU A 88 -18.94 -23.68 5.80
C GLU A 88 -18.94 -22.76 7.03
N ALA A 89 -17.77 -22.44 7.57
CA ALA A 89 -17.65 -21.54 8.71
C ALA A 89 -18.09 -20.12 8.32
N GLU A 90 -18.96 -19.53 9.14
CA GLU A 90 -19.34 -18.13 9.03
C GLU A 90 -18.09 -17.28 9.28
N GLN A 91 -17.43 -16.92 8.19
CA GLN A 91 -16.30 -16.01 8.24
C GLN A 91 -16.84 -14.66 8.66
N ASP A 92 -16.38 -14.16 9.80
CA ASP A 92 -16.60 -12.76 10.18
C ASP A 92 -15.68 -11.86 9.33
N ALA A 93 -15.88 -11.94 8.01
CA ALA A 93 -15.29 -11.06 7.03
C ALA A 93 -15.61 -9.62 7.42
N ASP A 94 -16.84 -9.37 7.88
CA ASP A 94 -17.29 -8.10 8.42
C ASP A 94 -16.36 -7.58 9.52
N ALA A 95 -16.07 -8.34 10.59
CA ALA A 95 -15.16 -7.89 11.64
C ALA A 95 -13.74 -7.61 11.14
N ALA A 96 -13.22 -8.40 10.21
CA ALA A 96 -11.91 -8.14 9.61
C ALA A 96 -11.90 -6.86 8.75
N TYR A 97 -12.98 -6.61 8.00
CA TYR A 97 -13.15 -5.35 7.26
C TYR A 97 -13.32 -4.17 8.20
N GLU A 98 -14.08 -4.30 9.27
CA GLU A 98 -14.22 -3.27 10.29
C GLU A 98 -12.88 -2.97 10.95
N GLN A 99 -12.08 -4.00 11.28
CA GLN A 99 -10.73 -3.81 11.79
C GLN A 99 -9.83 -3.07 10.77
N ALA A 100 -9.92 -3.40 9.48
CA ALA A 100 -9.17 -2.69 8.45
C ALA A 100 -9.65 -1.24 8.26
N ARG A 101 -10.96 -1.01 8.39
CA ARG A 101 -11.59 0.32 8.29
C ARG A 101 -11.19 1.24 9.45
N ASP A 102 -11.06 0.71 10.66
CA ASP A 102 -10.61 1.45 11.84
C ASP A 102 -9.10 1.25 12.13
N TYR A 103 -8.32 0.75 11.16
CA TYR A 103 -6.88 0.59 11.36
C TYR A 103 -6.23 1.97 11.54
N ARG A 104 -5.45 2.10 12.62
CA ARG A 104 -4.72 3.34 12.94
C ARG A 104 -3.23 3.14 12.73
N TRP A 105 -2.69 3.82 11.72
CA TRP A 105 -1.26 3.98 11.57
C TRP A 105 -0.71 4.87 12.70
N GLN A 106 0.38 4.44 13.31
CA GLN A 106 0.97 5.12 14.47
C GLN A 106 2.48 5.25 14.28
N THR A 107 2.98 6.43 14.64
CA THR A 107 4.40 6.72 14.74
C THR A 107 4.68 7.34 16.11
N ARG A 108 5.91 7.17 16.60
CA ARG A 108 6.41 7.88 17.77
C ARG A 108 7.60 8.70 17.35
N ILE A 109 7.64 9.95 17.79
CA ILE A 109 8.73 10.87 17.51
C ILE A 109 9.44 11.18 18.82
N HIS A 110 10.77 11.10 18.80
CA HIS A 110 11.62 11.50 19.90
C HIS A 110 12.58 12.60 19.43
N TRP A 111 12.77 13.60 20.27
CA TRP A 111 13.75 14.65 20.10
C TRP A 111 14.63 14.70 21.35
N ASP A 112 15.94 14.66 21.15
CA ASP A 112 16.95 14.70 22.20
C ASP A 112 17.98 15.84 22.00
N GLY A 113 17.78 16.70 20.99
CA GLY A 113 18.60 17.88 20.73
C GLY A 113 18.78 18.19 19.24
N GLY A 114 19.27 19.39 18.94
CA GLY A 114 19.55 19.82 17.56
C GLY A 114 18.30 20.09 16.71
N LEU A 115 18.49 20.19 15.40
CA LEU A 115 17.48 20.55 14.40
C LEU A 115 16.95 19.31 13.63
N GLN A 116 16.87 18.17 14.32
CA GLN A 116 16.34 16.93 13.77
C GLN A 116 15.60 16.13 14.85
N ALA A 117 14.69 15.26 14.45
CA ALA A 117 14.01 14.32 15.33
C ALA A 117 14.15 12.88 14.81
N LYS A 118 14.07 11.90 15.71
CA LYS A 118 14.03 10.48 15.35
C LYS A 118 12.61 9.96 15.37
N VAL A 119 12.17 9.40 14.24
CA VAL A 119 10.85 8.77 14.10
C VAL A 119 10.98 7.26 14.28
N PHE A 120 10.01 6.67 14.94
CA PHE A 120 9.86 5.24 15.15
C PHE A 120 8.50 4.79 14.63
N CYS A 121 8.47 3.74 13.80
CA CYS A 121 7.26 3.14 13.28
C CYS A 121 7.48 1.64 13.12
N ARG A 122 6.66 0.81 13.78
CA ARG A 122 6.83 -0.65 13.82
C ARG A 122 8.28 -1.01 14.21
N ASN A 123 8.98 -1.76 13.36
CA ASN A 123 10.39 -2.17 13.49
C ASN A 123 11.38 -1.23 12.78
N HIS A 124 10.95 -0.04 12.34
CA HIS A 124 11.76 0.93 11.60
C HIS A 124 12.01 2.20 12.41
N SER A 125 13.14 2.84 12.14
CA SER A 125 13.41 4.20 12.63
C SER A 125 14.28 4.98 11.66
N TRP A 126 14.06 6.29 11.56
CA TRP A 126 14.81 7.20 10.70
C TRP A 126 14.90 8.59 11.31
N ALA A 127 15.82 9.41 10.79
CA ALA A 127 15.95 10.81 11.17
C ALA A 127 15.15 11.71 10.22
N VAL A 128 14.55 12.77 10.78
CA VAL A 128 13.83 13.81 10.05
C VAL A 128 14.41 15.16 10.46
N GLY A 129 14.89 15.92 9.48
CA GLY A 129 15.46 17.25 9.66
C GLY A 129 14.40 18.33 9.82
N GLN A 130 14.87 19.55 10.10
CA GLN A 130 14.04 20.73 10.25
C GLN A 130 13.16 21.02 9.02
N PRO A 131 11.94 21.56 9.20
CA PRO A 131 11.03 21.82 8.07
C PRO A 131 11.52 22.88 7.07
N ALA A 132 12.25 23.90 7.54
CA ALA A 132 12.72 25.03 6.73
C ALA A 132 14.24 24.92 6.49
N SER A 133 14.67 23.86 5.81
CA SER A 133 16.06 23.69 5.40
C SER A 133 16.20 23.78 3.89
N PHE A 134 17.28 24.42 3.45
CA PHE A 134 17.59 24.66 2.03
C PHE A 134 18.99 24.17 1.66
N ASP A 135 19.66 23.43 2.55
CA ASP A 135 21.03 22.94 2.35
C ASP A 135 21.00 21.45 2.01
N VAL A 136 21.51 21.10 0.84
CA VAL A 136 21.62 19.70 0.38
C VAL A 136 22.56 18.85 1.24
N ARG A 137 23.32 19.46 2.16
CA ARG A 137 24.27 18.78 3.06
C ARG A 137 23.67 18.43 4.42
N ASP A 138 22.38 18.67 4.63
CA ASP A 138 21.72 18.29 5.89
C ASP A 138 21.83 16.79 6.16
N ALA A 139 21.98 16.44 7.44
CA ALA A 139 22.19 15.05 7.85
C ALA A 139 20.94 14.17 7.66
N ALA A 140 19.77 14.79 7.50
CA ALA A 140 18.49 14.11 7.27
C ALA A 140 17.59 14.98 6.39
N PRO A 141 16.76 14.38 5.52
CA PRO A 141 15.75 15.13 4.76
C PRO A 141 14.79 15.86 5.69
N SER A 142 14.32 17.02 5.25
CA SER A 142 13.31 17.81 5.97
C SER A 142 11.98 17.07 6.08
N ALA A 143 11.19 17.42 7.09
CA ALA A 143 9.83 16.90 7.23
C ALA A 143 8.96 17.12 5.97
N VAL A 144 9.18 18.24 5.27
CA VAL A 144 8.45 18.61 4.04
C VAL A 144 8.83 17.68 2.88
N GLU A 145 10.10 17.35 2.72
CA GLU A 145 10.57 16.39 1.71
C GLU A 145 10.09 14.96 2.01
N TYR A 146 10.00 14.57 3.29
CA TYR A 146 9.39 13.29 3.66
C TYR A 146 7.92 13.18 3.24
N VAL A 147 7.15 14.27 3.27
CA VAL A 147 5.77 14.29 2.75
C VAL A 147 5.75 14.05 1.23
N LEU A 148 6.65 14.69 0.47
CA LEU A 148 6.77 14.45 -0.97
C LEU A 148 7.21 13.01 -1.26
N GLY A 149 8.19 12.49 -0.52
CA GLY A 149 8.64 11.10 -0.62
C GLY A 149 7.51 10.12 -0.33
N ALA A 150 6.70 10.37 0.70
CA ALA A 150 5.53 9.55 1.02
C ALA A 150 4.46 9.59 -0.09
N LEU A 151 4.21 10.76 -0.67
CA LEU A 151 3.30 10.89 -1.82
C LEU A 151 3.80 10.11 -3.03
N GLY A 152 5.06 10.31 -3.42
CA GLY A 152 5.68 9.62 -4.56
C GLY A 152 5.68 8.10 -4.38
N ALA A 153 6.09 7.61 -3.20
CA ALA A 153 6.09 6.19 -2.90
C ALA A 153 4.68 5.58 -2.93
N CYS A 154 3.68 6.30 -2.40
CA CYS A 154 2.29 5.85 -2.42
C CYS A 154 1.74 5.74 -3.86
N LEU A 155 2.05 6.72 -4.71
CA LEU A 155 1.67 6.72 -6.12
C LEU A 155 2.38 5.61 -6.89
N ALA A 156 3.69 5.42 -6.70
CA ALA A 156 4.45 4.38 -7.38
C ALA A 156 3.92 2.97 -7.04
N MET A 157 3.72 2.68 -5.75
CA MET A 157 3.18 1.40 -5.32
C MET A 157 1.73 1.20 -5.78
N GLY A 158 0.90 2.25 -5.71
CA GLY A 158 -0.49 2.20 -6.17
C GLY A 158 -0.59 1.89 -7.68
N PHE A 159 0.27 2.52 -8.48
CA PHE A 159 0.34 2.28 -9.92
C PHE A 159 0.76 0.84 -10.21
N GLN A 160 1.82 0.38 -9.57
CA GLN A 160 2.36 -0.96 -9.75
C GLN A 160 1.34 -2.04 -9.34
N ILE A 161 0.63 -1.88 -8.22
CA ILE A 161 -0.41 -2.82 -7.77
C ILE A 161 -1.52 -2.95 -8.82
N ARG A 162 -1.97 -1.82 -9.38
CA ARG A 162 -3.03 -1.81 -10.39
C ARG A 162 -2.58 -2.41 -11.71
N ALA A 163 -1.37 -2.07 -12.16
CA ALA A 163 -0.77 -2.67 -13.35
C ALA A 163 -0.70 -4.19 -13.20
N SER A 164 -0.20 -4.68 -12.05
CA SER A 164 -0.11 -6.11 -11.75
C SER A 164 -1.47 -6.82 -11.76
N GLN A 165 -2.51 -6.20 -11.17
CA GLN A 165 -3.87 -6.73 -11.19
C GLN A 165 -4.47 -6.82 -12.60
N GLN A 166 -4.01 -5.96 -13.53
CA GLN A 166 -4.39 -5.97 -14.94
C GLN A 166 -3.41 -6.76 -15.82
N LYS A 167 -2.45 -7.46 -15.23
CA LYS A 167 -1.40 -8.25 -15.92
C LYS A 167 -0.53 -7.41 -16.87
N ILE A 168 -0.33 -6.16 -16.50
CA ILE A 168 0.58 -5.25 -17.19
C ILE A 168 1.91 -5.28 -16.45
N GLU A 169 2.96 -5.61 -17.19
CA GLU A 169 4.34 -5.61 -16.71
C GLU A 169 4.91 -4.19 -16.78
N ILE A 170 5.52 -3.75 -15.69
CA ILE A 170 6.20 -2.45 -15.61
C ILE A 170 7.68 -2.75 -15.46
N ASP A 171 8.47 -2.39 -16.47
CA ASP A 171 9.91 -2.62 -16.51
C ASP A 171 10.66 -1.60 -15.66
N GLU A 172 10.21 -0.34 -15.70
CA GLU A 172 10.80 0.77 -14.97
C GLU A 172 9.73 1.79 -14.58
N LEU A 173 9.89 2.37 -13.39
CA LEU A 173 9.00 3.38 -12.84
C LEU A 173 9.78 4.39 -12.01
N GLU A 174 9.72 5.66 -12.41
CA GLU A 174 10.29 6.78 -11.67
C GLU A 174 9.23 7.88 -11.48
N ILE A 175 9.22 8.52 -10.31
CA ILE A 175 8.38 9.70 -10.06
C ILE A 175 9.26 10.82 -9.53
N SER A 176 9.28 11.94 -10.25
CA SER A 176 9.93 13.18 -9.81
C SER A 176 8.88 14.16 -9.31
N LEU A 177 9.00 14.61 -8.06
CA LEU A 177 8.08 15.56 -7.43
C LEU A 177 8.80 16.83 -6.96
N SER A 178 8.11 17.96 -7.04
CA SER A 178 8.51 19.25 -6.47
C SER A 178 7.33 19.87 -5.74
N GLY A 179 7.53 20.29 -4.50
CA GLY A 179 6.51 20.97 -3.69
C GLY A 179 6.91 22.40 -3.37
N GLN A 180 5.97 23.34 -3.49
CA GLN A 180 6.16 24.74 -3.12
C GLN A 180 5.30 25.09 -1.91
N ILE A 181 5.94 25.45 -0.80
CA ILE A 181 5.26 26.05 0.37
C ILE A 181 4.75 27.44 -0.02
N ASP A 182 3.55 27.79 0.44
CA ASP A 182 2.95 29.09 0.16
C ASP A 182 3.77 30.23 0.77
N ASN A 183 3.91 30.21 2.10
CA ASN A 183 4.73 31.15 2.84
C ASN A 183 5.47 30.49 4.02
N ILE A 184 6.76 30.17 3.84
CA ILE A 184 7.59 29.55 4.88
C ILE A 184 7.88 30.50 6.06
N PHE A 185 7.78 31.82 5.86
CA PHE A 185 8.06 32.83 6.88
C PHE A 185 7.00 32.86 7.99
N VAL A 186 5.80 32.36 7.73
CA VAL A 186 4.76 32.13 8.76
C VAL A 186 5.23 31.07 9.76
N PHE A 187 5.83 29.97 9.28
CA PHE A 187 6.42 28.97 10.17
C PHE A 187 7.62 29.51 10.96
N LEU A 188 8.44 30.36 10.34
CA LEU A 188 9.58 31.02 11.00
C LEU A 188 9.18 32.17 11.93
N GLY A 189 7.90 32.57 11.93
CA GLY A 189 7.35 33.61 12.80
C GLY A 189 7.72 35.05 12.41
N THR A 190 8.33 35.27 11.24
CA THR A 190 8.69 36.62 10.76
C THR A 190 7.54 37.31 10.05
N GLU A 191 6.51 36.56 9.64
CA GLU A 191 5.28 37.05 9.05
C GLU A 191 4.06 36.44 9.77
N GLN A 192 2.95 37.18 9.83
CA GLN A 192 1.73 36.79 10.56
C GLN A 192 0.57 36.39 9.63
N GLU A 193 0.69 36.66 8.33
CA GLU A 193 -0.34 36.37 7.33
C GLU A 193 0.16 35.32 6.32
N GLY A 194 -0.76 34.50 5.81
CA GLY A 194 -0.47 33.43 4.84
C GLY A 194 -0.55 32.03 5.44
N HIS A 195 -0.14 31.02 4.66
CA HIS A 195 -0.18 29.61 5.04
C HIS A 195 1.21 28.96 4.94
N SER A 196 1.59 28.12 5.90
CA SER A 196 2.91 27.46 5.94
C SER A 196 2.93 26.04 5.35
N GLY A 197 1.83 25.60 4.76
CA GLY A 197 1.72 24.35 3.99
C GLY A 197 2.00 24.55 2.50
N PHE A 198 1.98 23.44 1.75
CA PHE A 198 2.11 23.47 0.30
C PHE A 198 0.95 24.25 -0.34
N LYS A 199 1.27 25.18 -1.25
CA LYS A 199 0.27 25.71 -2.20
C LYS A 199 0.18 24.85 -3.46
N GLU A 200 1.26 24.14 -3.79
CA GLU A 200 1.33 23.35 -5.00
C GLU A 200 2.34 22.21 -4.85
N VAL A 201 1.98 21.04 -5.39
CA VAL A 201 2.90 19.95 -5.68
C VAL A 201 2.78 19.63 -7.16
N ARG A 202 3.91 19.62 -7.87
CA ARG A 202 4.00 19.22 -9.28
C ARG A 202 4.84 17.96 -9.39
N GLY A 203 4.56 17.15 -10.40
CA GLY A 203 5.33 15.95 -10.64
C GLY A 203 5.22 15.41 -12.04
N THR A 204 6.11 14.48 -12.34
CA THR A 204 6.11 13.68 -13.57
C THR A 204 6.40 12.24 -13.20
N ILE A 205 5.58 11.34 -13.74
CA ILE A 205 5.81 9.90 -13.72
C ILE A 205 6.46 9.51 -15.05
N TYR A 206 7.52 8.71 -14.96
CA TYR A 206 8.19 8.07 -16.08
C TYR A 206 7.97 6.56 -15.93
N VAL A 207 7.48 5.93 -16.97
CA VAL A 207 7.13 4.50 -16.97
C VAL A 207 7.62 3.85 -18.26
N ALA A 208 8.22 2.67 -18.13
CA ALA A 208 8.54 1.79 -19.25
C ALA A 208 7.68 0.51 -19.13
N SER A 209 6.97 0.17 -20.22
CA SER A 209 6.10 -0.99 -20.32
C SER A 209 5.77 -1.26 -21.79
N ASP A 210 5.48 -2.51 -22.14
CA ASP A 210 4.95 -2.91 -23.46
C ASP A 210 3.44 -2.61 -23.63
N ALA A 211 2.77 -2.09 -22.61
CA ALA A 211 1.35 -1.71 -22.69
C ALA A 211 1.12 -0.40 -23.46
N ASP A 212 -0.05 -0.29 -24.11
CA ASP A 212 -0.45 0.92 -24.84
C ASP A 212 -0.51 2.15 -23.93
N ASP A 213 -0.06 3.31 -24.43
CA ASP A 213 -0.04 4.59 -23.69
C ASP A 213 -1.41 4.93 -23.05
N GLU A 214 -2.51 4.74 -23.78
CA GLU A 214 -3.87 5.01 -23.28
C GLU A 214 -4.21 4.15 -22.05
N VAL A 215 -3.69 2.92 -21.97
CA VAL A 215 -3.89 2.03 -20.83
C VAL A 215 -3.08 2.52 -19.63
N LEU A 216 -1.84 2.96 -19.86
CA LEU A 216 -0.96 3.51 -18.82
C LEU A 216 -1.51 4.83 -18.27
N GLU A 217 -2.03 5.71 -19.13
CA GLU A 217 -2.69 6.96 -18.72
C GLU A 217 -3.91 6.69 -17.86
N ARG A 218 -4.79 5.77 -18.27
CA ARG A 218 -5.95 5.37 -17.46
C ARG A 218 -5.55 4.80 -16.11
N LEU A 219 -4.55 3.92 -16.08
CA LEU A 219 -4.00 3.37 -14.82
C LEU A 219 -3.49 4.49 -13.90
N TRP A 220 -2.86 5.51 -14.47
CA TRP A 220 -2.35 6.64 -13.72
C TRP A 220 -3.45 7.49 -13.11
N GLU A 221 -4.50 7.81 -13.87
CA GLU A 221 -5.67 8.53 -13.37
C GLU A 221 -6.36 7.78 -12.23
N GLU A 222 -6.56 6.48 -12.39
CA GLU A 222 -7.13 5.62 -11.34
C GLU A 222 -6.25 5.58 -10.08
N THR A 223 -4.92 5.57 -10.27
CA THR A 223 -3.95 5.61 -9.18
C THR A 223 -4.03 6.91 -8.40
N LEU A 224 -4.04 8.04 -9.10
CA LEU A 224 -4.17 9.37 -8.50
C LEU A 224 -5.45 9.48 -7.67
N ALA A 225 -6.57 9.04 -8.24
CA ALA A 225 -7.88 9.12 -7.59
C ALA A 225 -7.96 8.25 -6.31
N ALA A 226 -7.31 7.09 -6.29
CA ALA A 226 -7.40 6.14 -5.19
C ALA A 226 -6.27 6.25 -4.15
N SER A 227 -5.18 6.96 -4.45
CA SER A 227 -4.00 7.07 -3.59
C SER A 227 -4.37 7.66 -2.22
N PRO A 228 -4.12 6.92 -1.10
CA PRO A 228 -4.40 7.44 0.24
C PRO A 228 -3.66 8.74 0.53
N VAL A 229 -2.37 8.86 0.16
CA VAL A 229 -1.57 10.05 0.46
C VAL A 229 -1.99 11.24 -0.40
N THR A 230 -2.35 11.02 -1.68
CA THR A 230 -2.93 12.07 -2.53
C THR A 230 -4.22 12.61 -1.91
N ASN A 231 -5.12 11.71 -1.50
CA ASN A 231 -6.37 12.08 -0.85
C ASN A 231 -6.15 12.75 0.52
N THR A 232 -5.08 12.43 1.25
CA THR A 232 -4.71 13.14 2.48
C THR A 232 -4.28 14.58 2.22
N LEU A 233 -3.56 14.85 1.12
CA LEU A 233 -3.08 16.19 0.78
C LEU A 233 -4.14 17.05 0.08
N ALA A 234 -5.11 16.42 -0.59
CA ALA A 234 -6.14 17.10 -1.37
C ALA A 234 -7.41 17.46 -0.57
N ARG A 235 -7.47 17.13 0.73
CA ARG A 235 -8.64 17.40 1.60
C ARG A 235 -8.21 17.98 2.93
N ASP A 236 -9.14 18.65 3.60
CA ASP A 236 -8.96 19.04 4.99
C ASP A 236 -9.07 17.82 5.91
N VAL A 237 -8.09 17.66 6.79
CA VAL A 237 -8.03 16.58 7.78
C VAL A 237 -8.03 17.20 9.18
N ASP A 238 -8.92 16.71 10.05
CA ASP A 238 -8.97 17.16 11.44
C ASP A 238 -7.74 16.67 12.23
N ILE A 239 -6.88 17.61 12.62
CA ILE A 239 -5.67 17.33 13.42
C ILE A 239 -5.93 17.74 14.87
N ASN A 240 -6.11 16.75 15.74
CA ASN A 240 -6.34 16.94 17.18
C ASN A 240 -5.14 16.42 17.98
N VAL A 241 -4.31 17.33 18.51
CA VAL A 241 -3.09 17.00 19.27
C VAL A 241 -3.06 17.78 20.59
N ASP A 242 -2.92 17.06 21.70
CA ASP A 242 -2.86 17.64 23.04
C ASP A 242 -1.42 17.89 23.51
N LEU A 243 -1.18 19.04 24.16
CA LEU A 243 0.05 19.29 24.90
C LEU A 243 -0.05 18.70 26.32
N ARG A 244 0.95 17.91 26.71
CA ARG A 244 1.10 17.43 28.10
C ARG A 244 2.46 17.87 28.65
N VAL A 245 2.45 18.55 29.80
CA VAL A 245 3.65 18.95 30.53
C VAL A 245 3.94 17.88 31.59
N ILE A 246 5.16 17.37 31.60
CA ILE A 246 5.65 16.32 32.52
C ILE A 246 6.70 16.88 33.50
#